data_AF-A0A2T7BCZ9-F1
#
_entry.id   AF-A0A2T7BCZ9-F1
#
_cell.length_a   1.000
_cell.length_b   1.000
_cell.length_c   1.000
_cell.angle_alpha   90.00
_cell.angle_beta   90.00
_cell.angle_gamma   90.00
#
_symmetry.space_group_name_H-M   'P 1'
#
loop_
_entity.id
_entity.type
_entity.pdbx_description
1 polymer ?
#
loop_
_entity_poly.entity_id
_entity_poly.type
_entity_poly.pdbx_seq_one_letter_code
_entity_poly.pdbx_strand_id
1 'polypeptide(L)'
;MMQAPDDELTVQELNAQVRTLVHFLRALLRQYGQGLRHYGPLMLVLALLAVGGSIFYSWQSAKIFEGKALYAYTSLQRKLYGEAIDNVNDLLQARSYSQLQPILHLDRQQLSTIKSIEATNNVGSKLADDLTENNAKIFYLSVKTTNQQVFQRLDTVLERYLNQNIAVQELQQQRVAKFKSAITYRQKELIALDSLTHAYTASLTKPGTAMFSTQKDPVSAQALLEKGERITEEIADMQSFLADPRAVKLQRPFLVSEVPVHKSAFKIAAMAITVFLVISGILVFLLPHLSNRPHAAQ
;
A
#
# COMPACT_ATOMS: atom_id res chain seq x y z
N MET A 1 37.41 45.50 -6.39
CA MET A 1 36.73 44.83 -7.51
C MET A 1 37.13 43.37 -7.48
N MET A 2 36.23 42.50 -7.02
CA MET A 2 36.43 41.05 -7.02
C MET A 2 36.14 40.54 -8.42
N GLN A 3 37.16 40.05 -9.13
CA GLN A 3 36.96 39.26 -10.34
C GLN A 3 36.29 37.95 -9.93
N ALA A 4 35.08 37.72 -10.44
CA ALA A 4 34.45 36.41 -10.37
C ALA A 4 35.36 35.42 -11.13
N PRO A 5 35.65 34.23 -10.57
CA PRO A 5 36.40 33.22 -11.31
C PRO A 5 35.57 32.78 -12.51
N ASP A 6 36.19 32.79 -13.69
CA ASP A 6 35.62 32.31 -14.94
C ASP A 6 35.40 30.79 -14.84
N ASP A 7 34.26 30.38 -14.27
CA ASP A 7 33.76 29.01 -14.21
C ASP A 7 33.18 28.56 -15.57
N GLU A 8 33.82 28.93 -16.69
CA GLU A 8 33.54 28.30 -17.98
C GLU A 8 34.44 27.08 -18.11
N LEU A 9 33.96 25.96 -17.56
CA LEU A 9 34.48 24.63 -17.86
C LEU A 9 34.38 24.43 -19.38
N THR A 10 35.45 24.76 -20.09
CA THR A 10 35.41 24.84 -21.55
C THR A 10 35.11 23.45 -22.11
N VAL A 11 34.21 23.39 -23.09
CA VAL A 11 33.80 22.15 -23.77
C VAL A 11 35.03 21.32 -24.25
N GLN A 12 36.16 21.99 -24.49
CA GLN A 12 37.44 21.37 -24.83
C GLN A 12 38.05 20.53 -23.68
N GLU A 13 38.02 21.02 -22.44
CA GLU A 13 38.49 20.27 -21.27
C GLU A 13 37.62 19.03 -21.01
N LEU A 14 36.30 19.19 -21.11
CA LEU A 14 35.36 18.06 -21.00
C LEU A 14 35.68 16.99 -22.05
N ASN A 15 35.91 17.37 -23.30
CA ASN A 15 36.23 16.43 -24.37
C ASN A 15 37.61 15.76 -24.16
N ALA A 16 38.60 16.48 -23.64
CA ALA A 16 39.90 15.91 -23.28
C ALA A 16 39.79 14.89 -22.13
N GLN A 17 38.97 15.18 -21.11
CA GLN A 17 38.68 14.25 -20.02
C GLN A 17 37.95 13.00 -20.52
N VAL A 18 36.93 13.16 -21.37
CA VAL A 18 36.20 12.05 -22.00
C VAL A 18 37.15 11.18 -22.83
N ARG A 19 38.05 11.78 -23.60
CA ARG A 19 39.04 11.04 -24.41
C ARG A 19 39.99 10.23 -23.53
N THR A 20 40.50 10.84 -22.46
CA THR A 20 41.36 10.17 -21.47
C THR A 20 40.63 9.01 -20.81
N LEU A 21 39.35 9.21 -20.44
CA LEU A 21 38.50 8.17 -19.85
C LEU A 21 38.27 7.00 -20.84
N VAL A 22 38.01 7.29 -22.12
CA VAL A 22 37.85 6.26 -23.16
C VAL A 22 39.13 5.46 -23.38
N HIS A 23 40.30 6.13 -23.40
CA HIS A 23 41.59 5.44 -23.53
C HIS A 23 41.88 4.56 -22.32
N PHE A 24 41.61 5.07 -21.11
CA PHE A 24 41.73 4.31 -19.87
C PHE A 24 40.80 3.08 -19.87
N LEU A 25 39.53 3.23 -20.28
CA LEU A 25 38.58 2.13 -20.39
C LEU A 25 39.03 1.07 -21.41
N ARG A 26 39.54 1.49 -22.57
CA ARG A 26 40.10 0.57 -23.57
C ARG A 26 41.31 -0.18 -23.04
N ALA A 27 42.20 0.49 -22.31
CA ALA A 27 43.35 -0.13 -21.69
C ALA A 27 42.92 -1.18 -20.65
N LEU A 28 41.96 -0.83 -19.77
CA LEU A 28 41.38 -1.75 -18.80
C LEU A 28 40.74 -2.97 -19.46
N LEU A 29 39.91 -2.78 -20.50
CA LEU A 29 39.27 -3.88 -21.23
C LEU A 29 40.30 -4.80 -21.89
N ARG A 30 41.37 -4.23 -22.46
CA ARG A 30 42.44 -5.00 -23.09
C ARG A 30 43.23 -5.80 -22.05
N GLN A 31 43.59 -5.19 -20.93
CA GLN A 31 44.28 -5.85 -19.83
C GLN A 31 43.41 -6.95 -19.21
N TYR A 32 42.12 -6.68 -19.02
CA TYR A 32 41.16 -7.67 -18.55
C TYR A 32 41.05 -8.85 -19.52
N GLY A 33 40.95 -8.60 -20.83
CA GLY A 33 40.90 -9.65 -21.85
C GLY A 33 42.18 -10.51 -21.91
N GLN A 34 43.36 -9.89 -21.74
CA GLN A 34 44.62 -10.61 -21.65
C GLN A 34 44.69 -11.45 -20.37
N GLY A 35 44.30 -10.89 -19.22
CA GLY A 35 44.24 -11.59 -17.95
C GLY A 35 43.27 -12.77 -17.98
N LEU A 36 42.10 -12.60 -18.59
CA LEU A 36 41.10 -13.67 -18.75
C LEU A 36 41.65 -14.84 -19.58
N ARG A 37 42.44 -14.56 -20.62
CA ARG A 37 43.05 -15.60 -21.45
C ARG A 37 44.17 -16.35 -20.71
N HIS A 38 44.95 -15.67 -19.88
CA HIS A 38 46.04 -16.27 -19.14
C HIS A 38 45.57 -17.06 -17.90
N TYR A 39 44.58 -16.52 -17.18
CA TYR A 39 44.03 -17.10 -15.95
C TYR A 39 42.65 -17.77 -16.16
N GLY A 40 42.37 -18.25 -17.37
CA GLY A 40 41.06 -18.78 -17.76
C GLY A 40 40.47 -19.83 -16.80
N PRO A 41 41.22 -20.88 -16.39
CA PRO A 41 40.73 -21.87 -15.43
C PRO A 41 40.37 -21.27 -14.07
N LEU A 42 41.19 -20.35 -13.56
CA LEU A 42 40.93 -19.67 -12.28
C LEU A 42 39.66 -18.81 -12.37
N MET A 43 39.45 -18.13 -13.48
CA MET A 43 38.26 -17.32 -13.74
C MET A 43 36.99 -18.18 -13.84
N LEU A 44 37.09 -19.37 -14.42
CA LEU A 44 35.99 -20.33 -14.45
C LEU A 44 35.61 -20.79 -13.03
N VAL A 45 36.58 -21.14 -12.19
CA VAL A 45 36.34 -21.51 -10.79
C VAL A 45 35.69 -20.35 -10.03
N LEU A 46 36.17 -19.11 -10.23
CA LEU A 46 35.60 -17.92 -9.60
C LEU A 46 34.15 -17.68 -10.04
N ALA A 47 33.85 -17.86 -11.33
CA ALA A 47 32.50 -17.75 -11.87
C ALA A 47 31.56 -18.80 -11.25
N LEU A 48 32.02 -20.06 -11.13
CA LEU A 48 31.27 -21.12 -10.47
C LEU A 48 31.00 -20.81 -9.00
N LEU A 49 31.99 -20.27 -8.27
CA LEU A 49 31.81 -19.85 -6.87
C LEU A 49 30.82 -18.69 -6.73
N ALA A 50 30.87 -17.70 -7.63
CA ALA A 50 29.95 -16.57 -7.63
C ALA A 50 28.50 -17.01 -7.91
N VAL A 51 28.31 -17.88 -8.90
CA VAL A 51 27.00 -18.46 -9.22
C VAL A 51 26.50 -19.36 -8.09
N GLY A 52 27.33 -20.28 -7.62
CA GLY A 52 27.01 -21.20 -6.53
C GLY A 52 26.67 -20.47 -5.23
N GLY A 53 27.46 -19.46 -4.87
CA GLY A 53 27.21 -18.62 -3.70
C GLY A 53 25.93 -17.81 -3.81
N SER A 54 25.61 -17.31 -5.02
CA SER A 54 24.37 -16.56 -5.26
C SER A 54 23.12 -17.47 -5.19
N ILE A 55 23.20 -18.69 -5.71
CA ILE A 55 22.14 -19.70 -5.60
C ILE A 55 21.95 -20.10 -4.13
N PHE A 56 23.05 -20.37 -3.41
CA PHE A 56 23.03 -20.73 -1.99
C PHE A 56 22.39 -19.61 -1.14
N TYR A 57 22.79 -18.36 -1.37
CA TYR A 57 22.21 -17.20 -0.71
C TYR A 57 20.71 -17.03 -1.01
N SER A 58 20.29 -17.32 -2.24
CA SER A 58 18.87 -17.33 -2.62
C SER A 58 18.08 -18.41 -1.88
N TRP A 59 18.65 -19.61 -1.75
CA TRP A 59 18.03 -20.70 -0.98
C TRP A 59 17.95 -20.41 0.52
N GLN A 60 18.94 -19.72 1.09
CA GLN A 60 18.92 -19.33 2.49
C GLN A 60 18.01 -18.12 2.77
N SER A 61 17.65 -17.34 1.74
CA SER A 61 16.70 -16.25 1.89
C SER A 61 15.35 -16.81 2.34
N ALA A 62 14.85 -16.34 3.48
CA ALA A 62 13.59 -16.81 4.05
C ALA A 62 12.47 -16.70 3.00
N LYS A 63 11.66 -17.76 2.87
CA LYS A 63 10.48 -17.77 1.99
C LYS A 63 9.54 -16.66 2.44
N ILE A 64 9.25 -15.72 1.54
CA ILE A 64 8.32 -14.62 1.81
C ILE A 64 7.01 -14.94 1.08
N PHE A 65 5.92 -15.00 1.83
CA PHE A 65 4.57 -15.13 1.33
C PHE A 65 3.93 -13.74 1.30
N GLU A 66 3.20 -13.45 0.23
CA GLU A 66 2.43 -12.22 0.10
C GLU A 66 0.95 -12.57 0.11
N GLY A 67 0.18 -11.85 0.93
CA GLY A 67 -1.26 -11.95 0.98
C GLY A 67 -1.90 -10.61 0.74
N LYS A 68 -3.00 -10.59 -0.01
CA LYS A 68 -3.81 -9.39 -0.24
C LYS A 68 -5.24 -9.59 0.21
N ALA A 69 -5.74 -8.67 1.03
CA ALA A 69 -7.13 -8.63 1.49
C ALA A 69 -7.79 -7.33 1.02
N LEU A 70 -9.11 -7.41 0.79
CA LEU A 70 -9.93 -6.27 0.36
C LEU A 70 -10.80 -5.81 1.53
N TYR A 71 -10.74 -4.52 1.84
CA TYR A 71 -11.55 -3.90 2.87
C TYR A 71 -12.43 -2.81 2.27
N ALA A 72 -13.64 -2.68 2.80
CA ALA A 72 -14.51 -1.55 2.55
C ALA A 72 -14.56 -0.64 3.77
N TYR A 73 -14.81 0.65 3.56
CA TYR A 73 -14.97 1.62 4.65
C TYR A 73 -16.21 2.50 4.48
N THR A 74 -16.85 2.87 5.58
CA THR A 74 -18.16 3.54 5.54
C THR A 74 -18.09 5.07 5.47
N SER A 75 -17.02 5.73 5.96
CA SER A 75 -16.71 7.15 5.70
C SER A 75 -15.35 7.66 6.21
N LEU A 76 -14.97 8.81 5.63
CA LEU A 76 -14.24 9.97 6.16
C LEU A 76 -12.89 9.71 6.84
N GLN A 77 -11.91 9.39 5.98
CA GLN A 77 -10.48 9.70 6.03
C GLN A 77 -9.69 8.43 5.71
N ARG A 78 -9.57 8.13 4.41
CA ARG A 78 -8.63 7.12 3.90
C ARG A 78 -7.24 7.29 4.51
N LYS A 79 -6.83 8.55 4.61
CA LYS A 79 -5.61 8.97 5.29
C LYS A 79 -5.48 8.41 6.71
N LEU A 80 -6.52 8.48 7.54
CA LEU A 80 -6.48 7.97 8.92
C LEU A 80 -6.22 6.46 8.97
N TYR A 81 -6.88 5.68 8.09
CA TYR A 81 -6.63 4.24 8.00
C TYR A 81 -5.24 3.93 7.44
N GLY A 82 -4.80 4.69 6.44
CA GLY A 82 -3.46 4.59 5.87
C GLY A 82 -2.39 4.83 6.93
N GLU A 83 -2.47 5.95 7.65
CA GLU A 83 -1.56 6.31 8.75
C GLU A 83 -1.59 5.28 9.88
N ALA A 84 -2.75 4.74 10.24
CA ALA A 84 -2.84 3.69 11.24
C ALA A 84 -2.06 2.43 10.82
N ILE A 85 -2.17 2.02 9.55
CA ILE A 85 -1.42 0.88 9.01
C ILE A 85 0.07 1.20 8.87
N ASP A 86 0.42 2.40 8.42
CA ASP A 86 1.81 2.84 8.31
C ASP A 86 2.49 2.85 9.68
N ASN A 87 1.83 3.33 10.73
CA ASN A 87 2.32 3.26 12.11
C ASN A 87 2.57 1.82 12.57
N VAL A 88 1.65 0.89 12.25
CA VAL A 88 1.86 -0.54 12.55
C VAL A 88 3.08 -1.09 11.81
N ASN A 89 3.24 -0.72 10.55
CA ASN A 89 4.37 -1.13 9.72
C ASN A 89 5.69 -0.54 10.23
N ASP A 90 5.71 0.72 10.67
CA ASP A 90 6.88 1.36 11.27
C ASP A 90 7.30 0.65 12.56
N LEU A 91 6.34 0.29 13.42
CA LEU A 91 6.61 -0.50 14.62
C LEU A 91 7.14 -1.92 14.28
N LEU A 92 6.66 -2.55 13.20
CA LEU A 92 7.17 -3.84 12.73
C LEU A 92 8.63 -3.71 12.25
N GLN A 93 8.94 -2.65 11.49
CA GLN A 93 10.29 -2.36 10.99
C GLN A 93 11.27 -2.03 12.11
N ALA A 94 10.83 -1.25 13.10
CA ALA A 94 11.58 -0.94 14.32
C ALA A 94 11.71 -2.15 15.27
N ARG A 95 11.04 -3.28 14.98
CA ARG A 95 10.99 -4.49 15.82
C ARG A 95 10.40 -4.24 17.21
N SER A 96 9.53 -3.23 17.34
CA SER A 96 8.85 -2.81 18.57
C SER A 96 7.67 -3.74 18.92
N TYR A 97 7.92 -5.05 18.95
CA TYR A 97 6.86 -6.06 19.10
C TYR A 97 6.10 -5.98 20.43
N SER A 98 6.74 -5.48 21.49
CA SER A 98 6.09 -5.28 22.80
C SER A 98 4.96 -4.25 22.73
N GLN A 99 5.09 -3.24 21.86
CA GLN A 99 4.04 -2.23 21.65
C GLN A 99 2.95 -2.75 20.70
N LEU A 100 3.30 -3.59 19.73
CA LEU A 100 2.35 -4.17 18.78
C LEU A 100 1.49 -5.30 19.35
N GLN A 101 2.04 -6.08 20.28
CA GLN A 101 1.33 -7.21 20.89
C GLN A 101 -0.03 -6.83 21.52
N PRO A 102 -0.16 -5.78 22.37
CA PRO A 102 -1.45 -5.39 22.92
C PRO A 102 -2.40 -4.81 21.86
N ILE A 103 -1.88 -4.28 20.76
CA ILE A 103 -2.67 -3.67 19.69
C ILE A 103 -3.28 -4.75 18.79
N LEU A 104 -2.42 -5.63 18.26
CA LEU A 104 -2.81 -6.65 17.28
C LEU A 104 -3.23 -7.96 17.94
N HIS A 105 -2.99 -8.15 19.24
CA HIS A 105 -3.29 -9.41 19.95
C HIS A 105 -2.63 -10.64 19.28
N LEU A 106 -1.47 -10.43 18.66
CA LEU A 106 -0.62 -11.47 18.09
C LEU A 106 0.57 -11.72 19.01
N ASP A 107 1.01 -12.96 19.09
CA ASP A 107 2.20 -13.28 19.87
C ASP A 107 3.47 -12.69 19.21
N ARG A 108 4.53 -12.55 20.01
CA ARG A 108 5.80 -11.97 19.53
C ARG A 108 6.41 -12.78 18.38
N GLN A 109 6.20 -14.10 18.36
CA GLN A 109 6.73 -14.99 17.34
C GLN A 109 6.03 -14.75 16.00
N GLN A 110 4.70 -14.67 15.98
CA GLN A 110 3.87 -14.31 14.84
C GLN A 110 4.24 -12.92 14.32
N LEU A 111 4.34 -11.92 15.19
CA LEU A 111 4.75 -10.57 14.82
C LEU A 111 6.14 -10.53 14.16
N SER A 112 7.09 -11.33 14.64
CA SER A 112 8.45 -11.41 14.06
C SER A 112 8.50 -12.00 12.64
N THR A 113 7.49 -12.78 12.28
CA THR A 113 7.40 -13.37 10.93
C THR A 113 6.86 -12.39 9.91
N ILE A 114 6.09 -11.38 10.33
CA ILE A 114 5.55 -10.31 9.48
C ILE A 114 6.70 -9.36 9.12
N LYS A 115 6.89 -9.14 7.82
CA LYS A 115 7.96 -8.30 7.27
C LYS A 115 7.47 -6.91 6.90
N SER A 116 6.28 -6.80 6.32
CA SER A 116 5.63 -5.51 6.07
C SER A 116 4.13 -5.66 5.98
N ILE A 117 3.44 -4.56 6.27
CA ILE A 117 2.00 -4.38 6.06
C ILE A 117 1.85 -3.06 5.33
N GLU A 118 1.12 -3.05 4.23
CA GLU A 118 0.93 -1.87 3.39
C GLU A 118 -0.54 -1.72 3.04
N ALA A 119 -1.06 -0.50 3.17
CA ALA A 119 -2.41 -0.14 2.73
C ALA A 119 -2.35 0.63 1.40
N THR A 120 -3.05 0.15 0.39
CA THR A 120 -3.09 0.78 -0.93
C THR A 120 -4.51 1.01 -1.43
N ASN A 121 -4.70 2.07 -2.21
CA ASN A 121 -5.96 2.35 -2.88
C ASN A 121 -6.19 1.40 -4.07
N ASN A 122 -7.30 1.60 -4.78
CA ASN A 122 -7.66 0.80 -5.96
C ASN A 122 -6.71 0.95 -7.16
N VAL A 123 -5.84 1.97 -7.16
CA VAL A 123 -4.83 2.23 -8.20
C VAL A 123 -3.44 1.73 -7.76
N GLY A 124 -3.29 1.24 -6.53
CA GLY A 124 -2.03 0.74 -5.98
C GLY A 124 -1.16 1.79 -5.29
N SER A 125 -1.61 3.05 -5.19
CA SER A 125 -0.94 4.09 -4.41
C SER A 125 -1.16 3.88 -2.92
N LYS A 126 -0.23 4.35 -2.07
CA LYS A 126 -0.38 4.30 -0.62
C LYS A 126 -1.65 5.02 -0.17
N LEU A 127 -2.38 4.41 0.76
CA LEU A 127 -3.65 4.94 1.23
C LEU A 127 -3.50 6.25 2.03
N ALA A 128 -2.39 6.43 2.75
CA ALA A 128 -2.08 7.64 3.51
C ALA A 128 -1.84 8.87 2.61
N ASP A 129 -1.24 8.65 1.45
CA ASP A 129 -0.87 9.69 0.48
C ASP A 129 -1.96 9.93 -0.58
N ASP A 130 -3.05 9.15 -0.54
CA ASP A 130 -4.10 9.20 -1.54
C ASP A 130 -5.00 10.43 -1.35
N LEU A 131 -4.71 11.48 -2.12
CA LEU A 131 -5.53 12.69 -2.23
C LEU A 131 -6.67 12.56 -3.24
N THR A 132 -6.81 11.44 -3.95
CA THR A 132 -7.85 11.33 -4.98
C THR A 132 -9.22 11.38 -4.32
N GLU A 133 -10.17 12.12 -4.89
CA GLU A 133 -11.57 12.12 -4.41
C GLU A 133 -12.35 10.87 -4.86
N ASN A 134 -11.65 9.81 -5.29
CA ASN A 134 -12.31 8.63 -5.81
C ASN A 134 -13.28 8.06 -4.76
N ASN A 135 -14.55 7.94 -5.16
CA ASN A 135 -15.65 7.49 -4.30
C ASN A 135 -15.61 5.98 -4.03
N ALA A 136 -14.61 5.28 -4.57
CA ALA A 136 -14.38 3.88 -4.29
C ALA A 136 -14.11 3.68 -2.79
N LYS A 137 -15.13 3.22 -2.06
CA LYS A 137 -15.09 2.95 -0.60
C LYS A 137 -14.35 1.66 -0.27
N ILE A 138 -13.26 1.38 -0.98
CA ILE A 138 -12.47 0.15 -0.86
C ILE A 138 -10.97 0.44 -0.86
N PHE A 139 -10.20 -0.38 -0.16
CA PHE A 139 -8.74 -0.39 -0.19
C PHE A 139 -8.20 -1.80 0.00
N TYR A 140 -6.95 -2.01 -0.38
CA TYR A 140 -6.25 -3.27 -0.26
C TYR A 140 -5.26 -3.21 0.89
N LEU A 141 -5.21 -4.26 1.70
CA LEU A 141 -4.09 -4.50 2.61
C LEU A 141 -3.21 -5.60 2.01
N SER A 142 -1.94 -5.28 1.80
CA SER A 142 -0.92 -6.22 1.34
C SER A 142 0.02 -6.53 2.50
N VAL A 143 0.22 -7.80 2.80
CA VAL A 143 1.08 -8.24 3.91
C VAL A 143 2.11 -9.22 3.40
N LYS A 144 3.37 -9.00 3.79
CA LYS A 144 4.48 -9.91 3.53
C LYS A 144 4.90 -10.59 4.81
N THR A 145 4.93 -11.92 4.83
CA THR A 145 5.29 -12.71 6.01
C THR A 145 6.17 -13.90 5.63
N THR A 146 6.93 -14.40 6.59
CA THR A 146 7.69 -15.65 6.46
C THR A 146 6.91 -16.88 6.90
N ASN A 147 5.76 -16.69 7.56
CA ASN A 147 4.88 -17.77 8.00
C ASN A 147 3.45 -17.54 7.49
N GLN A 148 2.99 -18.45 6.63
CA GLN A 148 1.65 -18.42 6.05
C GLN A 148 0.53 -18.56 7.09
N GLN A 149 0.77 -19.22 8.22
CA GLN A 149 -0.25 -19.43 9.25
C GLN A 149 -0.75 -18.12 9.87
N VAL A 150 0.04 -17.05 9.81
CA VAL A 150 -0.33 -15.74 10.35
C VAL A 150 -1.58 -15.18 9.65
N PHE A 151 -1.75 -15.45 8.35
CA PHE A 151 -2.88 -14.92 7.58
C PHE A 151 -4.24 -15.36 8.10
N GLN A 152 -4.34 -16.55 8.73
CA GLN A 152 -5.61 -17.08 9.25
C GLN A 152 -6.25 -16.19 10.31
N ARG A 153 -5.45 -15.43 11.07
CA ARG A 153 -5.95 -14.52 12.12
C ARG A 153 -5.86 -13.06 11.72
N LEU A 154 -5.04 -12.75 10.73
CA LEU A 154 -4.66 -11.38 10.41
C LEU A 154 -5.84 -10.56 9.90
N ASP A 155 -6.77 -11.18 9.15
CA ASP A 155 -7.98 -10.54 8.66
C ASP A 155 -8.80 -9.92 9.82
N THR A 156 -9.17 -10.73 10.80
CA THR A 156 -9.98 -10.29 11.94
C THR A 156 -9.22 -9.33 12.85
N VAL A 157 -7.91 -9.54 13.02
CA VAL A 157 -7.05 -8.70 13.84
C VAL A 157 -6.94 -7.28 13.27
N LEU A 158 -6.67 -7.16 11.97
CA LEU A 158 -6.53 -5.87 11.31
C LEU A 158 -7.87 -5.15 11.21
N GLU A 159 -8.96 -5.86 10.89
CA GLU A 159 -10.30 -5.27 10.94
C GLU A 159 -10.61 -4.70 12.33
N ARG A 160 -10.35 -5.48 13.39
CA ARG A 160 -10.57 -5.04 14.76
C ARG A 160 -9.73 -3.82 15.11
N TYR A 161 -8.43 -3.86 14.79
CA TYR A 161 -7.51 -2.75 15.05
C TYR A 161 -8.01 -1.43 14.43
N LEU A 162 -8.39 -1.48 13.15
CA LEU A 162 -8.87 -0.30 12.43
C LEU A 162 -10.18 0.25 13.00
N ASN A 163 -11.07 -0.61 13.48
CA ASN A 163 -12.33 -0.20 14.12
C ASN A 163 -12.17 0.22 15.60
N GLN A 164 -11.08 -0.16 16.27
CA GLN A 164 -10.79 0.18 17.67
C GLN A 164 -9.95 1.44 17.85
N ASN A 165 -9.50 2.06 16.75
CA ASN A 165 -8.82 3.34 16.81
C ASN A 165 -9.73 4.41 17.44
N ILE A 166 -9.20 5.17 18.42
CA ILE A 166 -9.96 6.17 19.19
C ILE A 166 -10.65 7.18 18.28
N ALA A 167 -9.93 7.75 17.32
CA ALA A 167 -10.49 8.73 16.38
C ALA A 167 -11.60 8.13 15.52
N VAL A 168 -11.43 6.85 15.10
CA VAL A 168 -12.46 6.13 14.35
C VAL A 168 -13.70 5.91 15.21
N GLN A 169 -13.54 5.52 16.47
CA GLN A 169 -14.66 5.29 17.39
C GLN A 169 -15.45 6.56 17.67
N GLU A 170 -14.78 7.69 17.91
CA GLU A 170 -15.44 8.98 18.13
C GLU A 170 -16.27 9.39 16.90
N LEU A 171 -15.70 9.30 15.70
CA LEU A 171 -16.40 9.60 14.45
C LEU A 171 -17.61 8.67 14.24
N GLN A 172 -17.47 7.39 14.56
CA GLN A 172 -18.56 6.44 14.47
C GLN A 172 -19.68 6.75 15.46
N GLN A 173 -19.35 7.08 16.72
CA GLN A 173 -20.33 7.46 17.72
C GLN A 173 -21.09 8.72 17.32
N GLN A 174 -20.40 9.74 16.82
CA GLN A 174 -21.02 10.96 16.29
C GLN A 174 -21.98 10.64 15.14
N ARG A 175 -21.57 9.76 14.22
CA ARG A 175 -22.40 9.34 13.09
C ARG A 175 -23.62 8.53 13.53
N VAL A 176 -23.46 7.61 14.47
CA VAL A 176 -24.57 6.85 15.07
C VAL A 176 -25.57 7.79 15.73
N ALA A 177 -25.10 8.77 16.51
CA ALA A 177 -25.97 9.77 17.13
C ALA A 177 -26.73 10.60 16.07
N LYS A 178 -26.03 11.04 15.01
CA LYS A 178 -26.63 11.77 13.89
C LYS A 178 -27.68 10.95 13.15
N PHE A 179 -27.46 9.66 12.93
CA PHE A 179 -28.44 8.80 12.26
C PHE A 179 -29.65 8.51 13.14
N LYS A 180 -29.47 8.31 14.45
CA LYS A 180 -30.60 8.15 15.38
C LYS A 180 -31.49 9.41 15.41
N SER A 181 -30.90 10.60 15.46
CA SER A 181 -31.67 11.85 15.42
C SER A 181 -32.34 12.07 14.07
N ALA A 182 -31.64 11.77 12.96
CA ALA A 182 -32.19 11.87 11.61
C ALA A 182 -33.37 10.90 11.39
N ILE A 183 -33.27 9.64 11.81
CA ILE A 183 -34.38 8.67 11.74
C ILE A 183 -35.59 9.20 12.51
N THR A 184 -35.40 9.69 13.73
CA THR A 184 -36.50 10.25 14.55
C THR A 184 -37.17 11.43 13.85
N TYR A 185 -36.38 12.32 13.24
CA TYR A 185 -36.89 13.45 12.48
C TYR A 185 -37.67 12.99 11.24
N ARG A 186 -37.11 12.07 10.46
CA ARG A 186 -37.73 11.51 9.25
C ARG A 186 -39.02 10.74 9.53
N GLN A 187 -39.09 10.00 10.63
CA GLN A 187 -40.32 9.34 11.07
C GLN A 187 -41.43 10.35 11.39
N LYS A 188 -41.09 11.47 12.03
CA LYS A 188 -42.06 12.56 12.27
C LYS A 188 -42.52 13.21 10.96
N GLU A 189 -41.60 13.40 10.02
CA GLU A 189 -41.92 13.92 8.69
C GLU A 189 -42.86 12.98 7.92
N LEU A 190 -42.63 11.66 8.01
CA LEU A 190 -43.50 10.65 7.41
C LEU A 190 -44.92 10.71 7.97
N ILE A 191 -45.08 10.75 9.30
CA ILE A 191 -46.38 10.87 9.97
C ILE A 191 -47.13 12.14 9.56
N ALA A 192 -46.40 13.26 9.43
CA ALA A 192 -46.98 14.52 8.97
C ALA A 192 -47.43 14.42 7.50
N LEU A 193 -46.66 13.74 6.65
CA LEU A 193 -46.97 13.52 5.25
C LEU A 193 -48.20 12.61 5.07
N ASP A 194 -48.30 11.54 5.86
CA ASP A 194 -49.48 10.67 5.91
C ASP A 194 -50.72 11.45 6.33
N SER A 195 -50.59 12.31 7.35
CA SER A 195 -51.67 13.19 7.82
C SER A 195 -52.13 14.17 6.74
N LEU A 196 -51.19 14.79 6.01
CA LEU A 196 -51.49 15.68 4.88
C LEU A 196 -52.19 14.93 3.73
N THR A 197 -51.75 13.70 3.45
CA THR A 197 -52.32 12.85 2.40
C THR A 197 -53.74 12.43 2.74
N HIS A 198 -54.01 12.07 4.01
CA HIS A 198 -55.36 11.81 4.51
C HIS A 198 -56.26 13.04 4.45
N ALA A 199 -55.77 14.22 4.86
CA ALA A 199 -56.55 15.46 4.78
C ALA A 199 -56.88 15.84 3.33
N TYR A 200 -55.91 15.69 2.42
CA TYR A 200 -56.08 15.95 1.00
C TYR A 200 -57.10 14.99 0.36
N THR A 201 -56.97 13.68 0.57
CA THR A 201 -57.93 12.69 0.06
C THR A 201 -59.33 12.88 0.62
N ALA A 202 -59.46 13.15 1.92
CA ALA A 202 -60.75 13.47 2.55
C ALA A 202 -61.41 14.72 1.95
N SER A 203 -60.61 15.75 1.63
CA SER A 203 -61.09 16.97 1.00
C SER A 203 -61.59 16.77 -0.44
N LEU A 204 -60.98 15.85 -1.20
CA LEU A 204 -61.42 15.47 -2.54
C LEU A 204 -62.74 14.68 -2.52
N THR A 205 -63.01 13.92 -1.44
CA THR A 205 -64.22 13.10 -1.31
C THR A 205 -65.46 13.84 -0.81
N LYS A 206 -65.34 15.09 -0.32
CA LYS A 206 -66.49 15.88 0.15
C LYS A 206 -67.14 16.63 -1.02
N PRO A 207 -68.38 16.30 -1.43
CA PRO A 207 -69.08 17.05 -2.47
C PRO A 207 -69.51 18.41 -1.91
N GLY A 208 -69.04 19.51 -2.52
CA GLY A 208 -69.59 20.85 -2.30
C GLY A 208 -68.68 21.89 -1.66
N THR A 209 -67.41 21.60 -1.35
CA THR A 209 -66.46 22.61 -0.86
C THR A 209 -65.45 22.96 -1.94
N ALA A 210 -65.73 24.01 -2.72
CA ALA A 210 -64.76 24.59 -3.64
C ALA A 210 -63.57 25.13 -2.83
N MET A 211 -62.43 24.42 -2.87
CA MET A 211 -61.21 24.91 -2.25
C MET A 211 -60.64 26.04 -3.10
N PHE A 212 -60.71 27.26 -2.58
CA PHE A 212 -59.96 28.41 -3.08
C PHE A 212 -58.46 28.11 -2.90
N SER A 213 -57.78 27.66 -3.96
CA SER A 213 -56.32 27.54 -3.94
C SER A 213 -55.69 28.92 -4.18
N THR A 214 -55.23 29.56 -3.12
CA THR A 214 -54.27 30.68 -3.19
C THR A 214 -52.81 30.18 -3.30
N GLN A 215 -52.60 28.87 -3.39
CA GLN A 215 -51.28 28.26 -3.51
C GLN A 215 -50.88 28.13 -4.98
N LYS A 216 -49.75 28.74 -5.32
CA LYS A 216 -49.26 28.98 -6.69
C LYS A 216 -48.89 27.70 -7.46
N ASP A 217 -48.79 26.56 -6.77
CA ASP A 217 -48.55 25.25 -7.34
C ASP A 217 -49.52 24.23 -6.73
N PRO A 218 -50.24 23.42 -7.52
CA PRO A 218 -51.08 22.35 -7.00
C PRO A 218 -50.20 21.31 -6.30
N VAL A 219 -50.46 21.06 -5.02
CA VAL A 219 -49.82 19.96 -4.30
C VAL A 219 -50.24 18.65 -4.97
N SER A 220 -49.32 18.04 -5.71
CA SER A 220 -49.55 16.76 -6.38
C SER A 220 -49.51 15.62 -5.37
N ALA A 221 -50.58 14.82 -5.29
CA ALA A 221 -50.61 13.62 -4.46
C ALA A 221 -49.47 12.64 -4.80
N GLN A 222 -49.06 12.60 -6.07
CA GLN A 222 -47.92 11.79 -6.52
C GLN A 222 -46.61 12.26 -5.91
N ALA A 223 -46.39 13.59 -5.82
CA ALA A 223 -45.19 14.15 -5.21
C ALA A 223 -45.11 13.88 -3.69
N LEU A 224 -46.27 13.82 -3.01
CA LEU A 224 -46.33 13.40 -1.61
C LEU A 224 -45.95 11.93 -1.44
N LEU A 225 -46.51 11.04 -2.26
CA LEU A 225 -46.19 9.60 -2.22
C LEU A 225 -44.70 9.33 -2.51
N GLU A 226 -44.15 9.92 -3.59
CA GLU A 226 -42.74 9.78 -3.94
C GLU A 226 -41.82 10.27 -2.81
N LYS A 227 -42.19 11.38 -2.16
CA LYS A 227 -41.46 11.87 -0.99
C LYS A 227 -41.55 10.90 0.20
N GLY A 228 -42.70 10.28 0.43
CA GLY A 228 -42.89 9.25 1.46
C GLY A 228 -42.04 8.00 1.23
N GLU A 229 -41.99 7.51 -0.01
CA GLU A 229 -41.14 6.39 -0.42
C GLU A 229 -39.66 6.69 -0.18
N ARG A 230 -39.20 7.87 -0.62
CA ARG A 230 -37.82 8.33 -0.42
C ARG A 230 -37.45 8.43 1.06
N ILE A 231 -38.33 8.98 1.90
CA ILE A 231 -38.08 9.05 3.35
C ILE A 231 -37.96 7.64 3.96
N THR A 232 -38.80 6.70 3.48
CA THR A 232 -38.76 5.31 3.94
C THR A 232 -37.46 4.61 3.56
N GLU A 233 -37.00 4.81 2.32
CA GLU A 233 -35.70 4.32 1.85
C GLU A 233 -34.54 4.92 2.66
N GLU A 234 -34.55 6.23 2.89
CA GLU A 234 -33.55 6.91 3.73
C GLU A 234 -33.52 6.35 5.17
N ILE A 235 -34.68 6.06 5.77
CA ILE A 235 -34.77 5.42 7.09
C ILE A 235 -34.18 4.01 7.05
N ALA A 236 -34.53 3.21 6.04
CA ALA A 236 -34.04 1.84 5.90
C ALA A 236 -32.50 1.81 5.75
N ASP A 237 -31.94 2.70 4.94
CA ASP A 237 -30.50 2.86 4.77
C ASP A 237 -29.81 3.23 6.09
N MET A 238 -30.35 4.22 6.82
CA MET A 238 -29.81 4.61 8.12
C MET A 238 -29.90 3.48 9.15
N GLN A 239 -31.00 2.71 9.16
CA GLN A 239 -31.18 1.54 10.01
C GLN A 239 -30.20 0.42 9.66
N SER A 240 -29.96 0.18 8.37
CA SER A 240 -28.98 -0.82 7.91
C SER A 240 -27.57 -0.51 8.41
N PHE A 241 -27.20 0.77 8.42
CA PHE A 241 -25.93 1.22 8.99
C PHE A 241 -25.89 1.04 10.51
N LEU A 242 -26.98 1.38 11.22
CA LEU A 242 -27.06 1.23 12.67
C LEU A 242 -27.00 -0.24 13.13
N ALA A 243 -27.42 -1.18 12.29
CA ALA A 243 -27.31 -2.61 12.56
C ALA A 243 -25.85 -3.09 12.61
N ASP A 244 -24.96 -2.46 11.84
CA ASP A 244 -23.53 -2.77 11.85
C ASP A 244 -22.70 -1.50 11.58
N PRO A 245 -22.42 -0.70 12.64
CA PRO A 245 -21.78 0.61 12.56
C PRO A 245 -20.25 0.52 12.42
N ARG A 246 -19.70 -0.63 12.00
CA ARG A 246 -18.26 -0.77 11.79
C ARG A 246 -17.80 0.17 10.67
N ALA A 247 -16.69 0.87 10.94
CA ALA A 247 -16.06 1.80 10.03
C ALA A 247 -15.36 1.11 8.87
N VAL A 248 -14.72 -0.02 9.17
CA VAL A 248 -13.99 -0.85 8.22
C VAL A 248 -14.56 -2.25 8.26
N LYS A 249 -14.82 -2.85 7.10
CA LYS A 249 -15.37 -4.20 6.97
C LYS A 249 -14.54 -5.00 5.98
N LEU A 250 -14.12 -6.20 6.37
CA LEU A 250 -13.51 -7.14 5.44
C LEU A 250 -14.51 -7.52 4.34
N GLN A 251 -14.11 -7.34 3.08
CA GLN A 251 -14.88 -7.75 1.91
C GLN A 251 -14.36 -9.07 1.34
N ARG A 252 -13.03 -9.21 1.28
CA ARG A 252 -12.37 -10.45 0.87
C ARG A 252 -11.19 -10.74 1.80
N PRO A 253 -11.08 -11.97 2.33
CA PRO A 253 -9.98 -12.37 3.20
C PRO A 253 -8.64 -12.36 2.44
N PHE A 254 -7.53 -12.51 3.17
CA PHE A 254 -6.21 -12.61 2.56
C PHE A 254 -6.13 -13.76 1.54
N LEU A 255 -5.95 -13.39 0.27
CA LEU A 255 -5.55 -14.31 -0.79
C LEU A 255 -4.03 -14.43 -0.74
N VAL A 256 -3.55 -15.57 -0.23
CA VAL A 256 -2.12 -15.82 -0.02
C VAL A 256 -1.53 -16.54 -1.22
N SER A 257 -0.35 -16.11 -1.68
CA SER A 257 0.38 -16.83 -2.71
C SER A 257 0.83 -18.21 -2.21
N GLU A 258 0.46 -19.28 -2.92
CA GLU A 258 0.92 -20.64 -2.60
C GLU A 258 2.45 -20.77 -2.78
N VAL A 259 2.98 -20.05 -3.77
CA VAL A 259 4.41 -19.97 -4.05
C VAL A 259 4.97 -18.72 -3.35
N PRO A 260 6.13 -18.82 -2.66
CA PRO A 260 6.77 -17.65 -2.08
C PRO A 260 7.18 -16.68 -3.18
N VAL A 261 7.11 -15.38 -2.89
CA VAL A 261 7.54 -14.31 -3.77
C VAL A 261 9.07 -14.37 -3.87
N HIS A 262 9.56 -15.03 -4.92
CA HIS A 262 10.99 -15.10 -5.19
C HIS A 262 11.53 -13.75 -5.64
N LYS A 263 12.73 -13.40 -5.19
CA LYS A 263 13.49 -12.30 -5.80
C LYS A 263 13.65 -12.63 -7.28
N SER A 264 13.42 -11.64 -8.14
CA SER A 264 13.58 -11.81 -9.60
C SER A 264 14.92 -12.47 -9.92
N ALA A 265 14.90 -13.55 -10.71
CA ALA A 265 16.09 -14.27 -11.13
C ALA A 265 17.11 -13.33 -11.80
N PHE A 266 16.63 -12.30 -12.49
CA PHE A 266 17.45 -11.25 -13.06
C PHE A 266 18.24 -10.47 -12.00
N LYS A 267 17.64 -10.14 -10.85
CA LYS A 267 18.34 -9.46 -9.75
C LYS A 267 19.42 -10.35 -9.13
N ILE A 268 19.16 -11.65 -9.00
CA ILE A 268 20.14 -12.62 -8.49
C ILE A 268 21.30 -12.76 -9.48
N ALA A 269 21.01 -12.91 -10.78
CA ALA A 269 22.01 -13.00 -11.83
C ALA A 269 22.85 -11.72 -11.92
N ALA A 270 22.22 -10.55 -11.88
CA ALA A 270 22.92 -9.26 -11.88
C ALA A 270 23.88 -9.16 -10.69
N MET A 271 23.42 -9.50 -9.48
CA MET A 271 24.28 -9.53 -8.29
C MET A 271 25.46 -10.50 -8.44
N ALA A 272 25.23 -11.70 -8.96
CA ALA A 272 26.28 -12.68 -9.21
C ALA A 272 27.34 -12.16 -10.19
N ILE A 273 26.90 -11.55 -11.29
CA ILE A 273 27.77 -10.95 -12.32
C ILE A 273 28.58 -9.80 -11.73
N THR A 274 27.95 -8.91 -10.95
CA THR A 274 28.65 -7.78 -10.32
C THR A 274 29.73 -8.25 -9.35
N VAL A 275 29.41 -9.22 -8.48
CA VAL A 275 30.39 -9.78 -7.54
C VAL A 275 31.54 -10.45 -8.29
N PHE A 276 31.24 -11.21 -9.34
CA PHE A 276 32.26 -11.83 -10.19
C PHE A 276 33.18 -10.79 -10.82
N LEU A 277 32.65 -9.74 -11.45
CA LEU A 277 33.43 -8.69 -12.12
C LEU A 277 34.33 -7.91 -11.16
N VAL A 278 33.84 -7.64 -9.95
CA VAL A 278 34.64 -6.93 -8.93
C VAL A 278 35.82 -7.80 -8.47
N ILE A 279 35.56 -9.06 -8.11
CA ILE A 279 36.61 -9.95 -7.61
C ILE A 279 37.60 -10.29 -8.73
N SER A 280 37.12 -10.59 -9.95
CA SER A 280 37.98 -10.89 -11.08
C SER A 280 38.84 -9.69 -11.48
N GLY A 281 38.28 -8.48 -11.47
CA GLY A 281 39.01 -7.24 -11.79
C GLY A 281 40.16 -6.98 -10.82
N ILE A 282 39.91 -7.10 -9.52
CA ILE A 282 40.94 -6.98 -8.47
C ILE A 282 42.06 -8.01 -8.70
N LEU A 283 41.67 -9.25 -9.01
CA LEU A 283 42.59 -10.37 -9.12
C LEU A 283 43.48 -10.28 -10.38
N VAL A 284 42.92 -9.85 -11.53
CA VAL A 284 43.69 -9.55 -12.76
C VAL A 284 44.68 -8.41 -12.54
N PHE A 285 44.34 -7.43 -11.71
CA PHE A 285 45.22 -6.29 -11.44
C PHE A 285 46.38 -6.66 -10.49
N LEU A 286 46.13 -7.47 -9.47
CA LEU A 286 47.11 -7.84 -8.45
C LEU A 286 48.07 -8.96 -8.88
N LEU A 287 47.59 -9.96 -9.62
CA LEU A 287 48.40 -11.14 -9.98
C LEU A 287 49.69 -10.81 -10.76
N PRO A 288 49.67 -9.91 -11.78
CA PRO A 288 50.90 -9.54 -12.50
C PRO A 288 51.92 -8.85 -11.58
N HIS A 289 51.47 -8.04 -10.62
CA HIS A 289 52.34 -7.36 -9.66
C HIS A 289 52.99 -8.34 -8.67
N LEU A 290 52.29 -9.41 -8.31
CA LEU A 290 52.83 -10.45 -7.44
C LEU A 290 53.80 -11.38 -8.19
N SER A 291 53.50 -11.71 -9.45
CA SER A 291 54.35 -12.59 -10.28
C SER A 291 55.67 -11.94 -10.70
N ASN A 292 55.72 -10.61 -10.82
CA ASN A 292 56.91 -9.87 -11.22
C ASN A 292 57.85 -9.51 -10.04
N ARG A 293 57.68 -10.13 -8.86
CA ARG A 293 58.71 -10.02 -7.82
C ARG A 293 59.98 -10.70 -8.34
N PRO A 294 61.06 -9.94 -8.64
CA PRO A 294 62.29 -10.55 -9.12
C PRO A 294 62.75 -11.54 -8.05
N HIS A 295 63.13 -12.75 -8.47
CA HIS A 295 63.91 -13.66 -7.64
C HIS A 295 65.22 -12.95 -7.29
N ALA A 296 65.18 -12.13 -6.24
CA ALA A 296 66.35 -11.48 -5.68
C ALA A 296 67.19 -12.59 -5.05
N ALA A 297 68.25 -12.94 -5.77
CA ALA A 297 69.50 -13.54 -5.31
C ALA A 297 69.40 -14.71 -4.32
N GLN A 298 69.58 -15.92 -4.85
CA GLN A 298 70.49 -16.88 -4.24
C GLN A 298 71.81 -16.84 -5.01
#